data_AF-F0ZKW1-F1
#
_entry.id   AF-F0ZKW1-F1
#
_cell.length_a   1.000
_cell.length_b   1.000
_cell.length_c   1.000
_cell.angle_alpha   90.00
_cell.angle_beta   90.00
_cell.angle_gamma   90.00
#
_symmetry.space_group_name_H-M   'P 1'
#
loop_
_entity.id
_entity.type
_entity.pdbx_description
1 polymer ?
#
loop_
_entity_poly.entity_id
_entity_poly.type
_entity_poly.pdbx_seq_one_letter_code
_entity_poly.pdbx_strand_id
1 'polypeptide(L)'
;MGNFFSKKDFIFEKKVRAMESNINKLETKILSSKNEHYNNNKKNIFYFFIIELLLATFLYEKFASSDSLSEKAMGLYYSLFTTIMIYLLIKLDRLFFGIYIKNNENKLIKLYSGLEKLFEERKLETDFEKTKNLLEAYEVFKKKIDNRPSNLVDIKDNINREVHRSDYNEKIPVSIVEEHHIGPRLLCKL
;
A
#
# COMPACT_ATOMS: atom_id res chain seq x y z
N MET A 1 -31.91 4.27 -22.44
CA MET A 1 -31.12 4.86 -21.33
C MET A 1 -29.95 3.93 -21.00
N GLY A 2 -28.84 3.98 -21.76
CA GLY A 2 -27.81 2.92 -21.72
C GLY A 2 -26.36 3.37 -21.54
N ASN A 3 -26.09 4.56 -20.97
CA ASN A 3 -24.73 5.14 -20.97
C ASN A 3 -24.21 5.62 -19.59
N PHE A 4 -24.94 5.37 -18.50
CA PHE A 4 -24.51 5.81 -17.16
C PHE A 4 -23.52 4.84 -16.50
N PHE A 5 -23.63 3.54 -16.79
CA PHE A 5 -22.71 2.52 -16.27
C PHE A 5 -21.30 2.67 -16.84
N SER A 6 -21.15 2.76 -18.16
CA SER A 6 -19.82 2.83 -18.79
C SER A 6 -19.02 4.07 -18.38
N LYS A 7 -19.69 5.19 -18.11
CA LYS A 7 -19.02 6.41 -17.61
C LYS A 7 -18.50 6.25 -16.18
N LYS A 8 -19.24 5.59 -15.29
CA LYS A 8 -18.80 5.34 -13.90
C LYS A 8 -17.60 4.40 -13.87
N ASP A 9 -17.64 3.31 -14.64
CA ASP A 9 -16.53 2.35 -14.75
C ASP A 9 -15.26 3.02 -15.27
N PHE A 10 -15.38 3.84 -16.31
CA PHE A 10 -14.25 4.58 -16.88
C PHE A 10 -13.62 5.58 -15.88
N ILE A 11 -14.44 6.26 -15.06
CA ILE A 11 -13.94 7.19 -14.03
C ILE A 11 -13.21 6.43 -12.92
N PHE A 12 -13.73 5.28 -12.48
CA PHE A 12 -13.10 4.44 -11.48
C PHE A 12 -11.76 3.89 -11.98
N GLU A 13 -11.73 3.30 -13.18
CA GLU A 13 -10.52 2.76 -13.79
C GLU A 13 -9.44 3.84 -13.94
N LYS A 14 -9.82 5.04 -14.36
CA LYS A 14 -8.90 6.18 -14.46
C LYS A 14 -8.34 6.59 -13.08
N LYS A 15 -9.16 6.53 -12.03
CA LYS A 15 -8.76 6.85 -10.66
C LYS A 15 -7.80 5.81 -10.09
N VAL A 16 -8.09 4.51 -10.27
CA VAL A 16 -7.22 3.39 -9.90
C VAL A 16 -5.88 3.51 -10.61
N ARG A 17 -5.90 3.67 -11.94
CA ARG A 17 -4.68 3.80 -12.75
C ARG A 17 -3.82 5.00 -12.35
N ALA A 18 -4.44 6.13 -12.00
CA ALA A 18 -3.72 7.29 -11.49
C ALA A 18 -3.07 7.02 -10.12
N MET A 19 -3.75 6.27 -9.25
CA MET A 19 -3.24 5.92 -7.93
C MET A 19 -2.10 4.90 -8.00
N GLU A 20 -2.23 3.86 -8.84
CA GLU A 20 -1.16 2.90 -9.13
C GLU A 20 0.07 3.57 -9.73
N SER A 21 -0.12 4.51 -10.67
CA SER A 21 0.98 5.30 -11.23
C SER A 21 1.71 6.13 -10.15
N ASN A 22 0.95 6.74 -9.24
CA ASN A 22 1.54 7.48 -8.11
C ASN A 22 2.27 6.59 -7.11
N ILE A 23 1.74 5.39 -6.84
CA ILE A 23 2.38 4.36 -5.99
C ILE A 23 3.72 3.96 -6.62
N ASN A 24 3.72 3.54 -7.88
CA ASN A 24 4.93 3.12 -8.58
C ASN A 24 5.98 4.25 -8.63
N LYS A 25 5.54 5.50 -8.89
CA LYS A 25 6.41 6.68 -8.86
C LYS A 25 7.03 6.92 -7.47
N LEU A 26 6.29 6.69 -6.40
CA LEU A 26 6.81 6.85 -5.03
C LEU A 26 7.74 5.70 -4.65
N GLU A 27 7.44 4.47 -5.04
CA GLU A 27 8.29 3.31 -4.79
C GLU A 27 9.65 3.43 -5.48
N THR A 28 9.63 3.72 -6.78
CA THR A 28 10.84 3.99 -7.56
C THR A 28 11.66 5.12 -6.96
N LYS A 29 11.00 6.21 -6.52
CA LYS A 29 11.68 7.34 -5.85
C LYS A 29 12.29 6.95 -4.49
N ILE A 30 11.58 6.16 -3.67
CA ILE A 30 12.09 5.68 -2.39
C ILE A 30 13.32 4.78 -2.62
N LEU A 31 13.22 3.84 -3.56
CA LEU A 31 14.30 2.92 -3.91
C LEU A 31 15.53 3.68 -4.44
N SER A 32 15.33 4.59 -5.39
CA SER A 32 16.40 5.40 -5.97
C SER A 32 17.07 6.27 -4.90
N SER A 33 16.28 6.95 -4.06
CA SER A 33 16.81 7.75 -2.95
C SER A 33 17.61 6.90 -1.97
N LYS A 34 17.12 5.72 -1.58
CA LYS A 34 17.85 4.80 -0.67
C LYS A 34 19.20 4.40 -1.25
N ASN A 35 19.23 4.03 -2.53
CA ASN A 35 20.47 3.66 -3.22
C ASN A 35 21.44 4.84 -3.35
N GLU A 36 20.93 6.02 -3.69
CA GLU A 36 21.71 7.24 -3.77
C GLU A 36 22.36 7.61 -2.43
N HIS A 37 21.59 7.58 -1.34
CA HIS A 37 22.12 7.87 0.00
C HIS A 37 23.12 6.82 0.48
N TYR A 38 22.92 5.54 0.15
CA TYR A 38 23.93 4.50 0.44
C TYR A 38 25.25 4.82 -0.28
N ASN A 39 25.18 5.16 -1.57
CA ASN A 39 26.35 5.53 -2.36
C ASN A 39 27.00 6.83 -1.86
N ASN A 40 26.22 7.83 -1.51
CA ASN A 40 26.71 9.10 -0.97
C ASN A 40 27.39 8.90 0.39
N ASN A 41 26.83 8.07 1.27
CA ASN A 41 27.49 7.73 2.54
C ASN A 41 28.84 7.04 2.32
N LYS A 42 28.92 6.11 1.36
CA LYS A 42 30.20 5.48 1.02
C LYS A 42 31.23 6.50 0.54
N LYS A 43 30.82 7.44 -0.32
CA LYS A 43 31.67 8.55 -0.78
C LYS A 43 32.08 9.47 0.37
N ASN A 44 31.16 9.83 1.26
CA ASN A 44 31.42 10.70 2.41
C ASN A 44 32.46 10.09 3.35
N ILE A 45 32.37 8.78 3.63
CA ILE A 45 33.38 8.07 4.42
C ILE A 45 34.75 8.09 3.74
N PHE A 46 34.78 7.89 2.41
CA PHE A 46 36.02 7.94 1.65
C PHE A 46 36.66 9.34 1.65
N TYR A 47 35.86 10.40 1.43
CA TYR A 47 36.35 11.78 1.49
C TYR A 47 36.77 12.19 2.89
N PHE A 48 36.08 11.71 3.93
CA PHE A 48 36.49 11.93 5.32
C PHE A 48 37.91 11.42 5.55
N PHE A 49 38.25 10.21 5.06
CA PHE A 49 39.61 9.68 5.17
C PHE A 49 40.65 10.53 4.43
N ILE A 50 40.33 11.04 3.24
CA ILE A 50 41.21 11.93 2.47
C ILE A 50 41.45 13.25 3.23
N ILE A 51 40.38 13.86 3.74
CA ILE A 51 40.44 15.11 4.48
C ILE A 51 41.27 14.93 5.76
N GLU A 52 41.07 13.84 6.49
CA GLU A 52 41.84 13.49 7.69
C GLU A 52 43.34 13.38 7.36
N LEU A 53 43.69 12.74 6.25
CA LEU A 53 45.08 12.59 5.81
C LEU A 53 45.70 13.94 5.45
N LEU A 54 44.95 14.82 4.78
CA LEU A 54 45.39 16.20 4.49
C LEU A 54 45.59 17.01 5.78
N LEU A 55 44.65 16.94 6.72
CA LEU A 55 44.77 17.57 8.04
C LEU A 55 46.00 17.06 8.81
N ALA A 56 46.28 15.76 8.76
CA ALA A 56 47.47 15.18 9.38
C ALA A 56 48.77 15.70 8.75
N THR A 57 48.83 15.82 7.41
CA THR A 57 50.00 16.41 6.73
C THR A 57 50.20 17.88 7.10
N PHE A 58 49.12 18.67 7.15
CA PHE A 58 49.18 20.06 7.57
C PHE A 58 49.63 20.21 9.02
N LEU A 59 49.12 19.37 9.92
CA LEU A 59 49.56 19.34 11.31
C LEU A 59 51.05 18.98 11.43
N TYR A 60 51.52 18.01 10.66
CA TYR A 60 52.94 17.63 10.66
C TYR A 60 53.85 18.79 10.28
N GLU A 61 53.52 19.53 9.22
CA GLU A 61 54.26 20.74 8.84
C GLU A 61 54.23 21.80 9.94
N LYS A 62 53.08 22.02 10.58
CA LYS A 62 52.96 22.94 11.72
C LYS A 62 53.72 22.50 12.96
N PHE A 63 53.94 21.21 13.17
CA PHE A 63 54.80 20.74 14.25
C PHE A 63 56.29 20.93 13.94
N ALA A 64 56.69 20.72 12.68
CA ALA A 64 58.06 20.88 12.22
C ALA A 64 58.50 22.35 12.09
N SER A 65 57.57 23.30 12.03
CA SER A 65 57.89 24.73 11.99
C SER A 65 58.49 25.26 13.31
N SER A 66 59.19 26.39 13.23
CA SER A 66 59.73 27.11 14.39
C SER A 66 58.70 28.01 15.09
N ASP A 67 57.40 27.74 14.90
CA ASP A 67 56.30 28.52 15.45
C ASP A 67 56.26 28.45 16.99
N SER A 68 55.65 29.45 17.61
CA SER A 68 55.46 29.50 19.06
C SER A 68 54.56 28.35 19.55
N LEU A 69 54.72 27.94 20.82
CA LEU A 69 53.90 26.88 21.42
C LEU A 69 52.40 27.19 21.32
N SER A 70 52.02 28.46 21.47
CA SER A 70 50.63 28.93 21.35
C SER A 70 50.07 28.77 19.94
N GLU A 71 50.87 29.07 18.90
CA GLU A 71 50.44 28.89 17.50
C GLU A 71 50.23 27.42 17.16
N LYS A 72 51.13 26.53 17.63
CA LYS A 72 50.98 25.08 17.47
C LYS A 72 49.73 24.54 18.16
N ALA A 73 49.47 25.00 19.39
CA ALA A 73 48.25 24.63 20.13
C ALA A 73 46.97 25.09 19.42
N MET A 74 46.98 26.29 18.83
CA MET A 74 45.86 26.82 18.06
C MET A 74 45.59 25.99 16.79
N GLY A 75 46.64 25.55 16.10
CA GLY A 75 46.51 24.63 14.95
C GLY A 75 45.87 23.30 15.30
N LEU A 76 46.28 22.69 16.42
CA LEU A 76 45.67 21.47 16.94
C LEU A 76 44.18 21.66 17.25
N TYR A 77 43.82 22.77 17.90
CA TYR A 77 42.44 23.11 18.21
C TYR A 77 41.58 23.16 16.94
N TYR A 78 42.02 23.86 15.89
CA TYR A 78 41.28 23.93 14.64
C TYR A 78 41.17 22.60 13.92
N SER A 79 42.21 21.76 13.96
CA SER A 79 42.15 20.42 13.36
C SER A 79 41.13 19.53 14.06
N LEU A 80 41.16 19.50 15.39
CA LEU A 80 40.17 18.74 16.19
C LEU A 80 38.75 19.27 15.96
N PHE A 81 38.59 20.59 15.97
CA PHE A 81 37.30 21.23 15.73
C PHE A 81 36.75 20.88 14.34
N THR A 82 37.58 20.93 13.31
CA THR A 82 37.18 20.59 11.93
C THR A 82 36.70 19.14 11.83
N THR A 83 37.43 18.22 12.47
CA THR A 83 37.08 16.79 12.50
C THR A 83 35.71 16.56 13.17
N ILE A 84 35.48 17.22 14.31
CA ILE A 84 34.20 17.16 15.03
C ILE A 84 33.07 17.73 14.17
N MET A 85 33.29 18.88 13.51
CA MET A 85 32.28 19.52 12.68
C MET A 85 31.88 18.64 11.49
N ILE A 86 32.85 18.04 10.79
CA ILE A 86 32.57 17.12 9.68
C ILE A 86 31.78 15.91 10.16
N TYR A 87 32.16 15.32 11.29
CA TYR A 87 31.43 14.19 11.88
C TYR A 87 29.97 14.55 12.21
N LEU A 88 29.74 15.73 12.79
CA LEU A 88 28.39 16.23 13.06
C LEU A 88 27.57 16.41 11.79
N LEU A 89 28.16 16.96 10.72
CA LEU A 89 27.50 17.14 9.43
C LEU A 89 27.07 15.80 8.81
N ILE A 90 27.95 14.80 8.80
CA ILE A 90 27.63 13.44 8.30
C ILE A 90 26.49 12.82 9.11
N LYS A 91 26.51 13.00 10.44
CA LYS A 91 25.47 12.47 11.32
C LYS A 91 24.12 13.17 11.09
N LEU A 92 24.12 14.47 10.90
CA LEU A 92 22.94 15.25 10.57
C LEU A 92 22.35 14.84 9.22
N ASP A 93 23.18 14.70 8.18
CA ASP A 93 22.75 14.24 6.85
C ASP A 93 22.01 12.90 6.93
N ARG A 94 22.58 11.92 7.65
CA ARG A 94 21.94 10.62 7.87
C ARG A 94 20.59 10.72 8.58
N LEU A 95 20.45 11.64 9.55
CA LEU A 95 19.19 11.86 10.26
C LEU A 95 18.14 12.48 9.35
N PHE A 96 18.49 13.53 8.61
CA PHE A 96 17.58 14.18 7.65
C PHE A 96 17.10 13.18 6.59
N PHE A 97 18.00 12.36 6.07
CA PHE A 97 17.65 11.35 5.10
C PHE A 97 16.72 10.28 5.67
N GLY A 98 16.98 9.81 6.90
CA GLY A 98 16.09 8.86 7.59
C GLY A 98 14.67 9.41 7.75
N ILE A 99 14.53 10.69 8.14
CA ILE A 99 13.24 11.36 8.24
C ILE A 99 12.56 11.48 6.88
N TYR A 100 13.32 11.85 5.85
CA TYR A 100 12.83 12.00 4.47
C TYR A 100 12.23 10.70 3.93
N ILE A 101 12.96 9.59 4.05
CA ILE A 101 12.49 8.27 3.60
C ILE A 101 11.25 7.84 4.37
N LYS A 102 11.26 7.95 5.71
CA LYS A 102 10.13 7.57 6.54
C LYS A 102 8.85 8.35 6.19
N ASN A 103 8.99 9.64 5.88
CA ASN A 103 7.87 10.45 5.43
C ASN A 103 7.29 9.97 4.08
N ASN A 104 8.15 9.54 3.15
CA ASN A 104 7.69 9.00 1.87
C ASN A 104 7.07 7.60 2.02
N GLU A 105 7.62 6.73 2.87
CA GLU A 105 7.04 5.43 3.20
C GLU A 105 5.64 5.60 3.84
N ASN A 106 5.48 6.55 4.75
CA ASN A 106 4.17 6.89 5.32
C ASN A 106 3.17 7.38 4.27
N LYS A 107 3.61 8.18 3.29
CA LYS A 107 2.76 8.60 2.16
C LYS A 107 2.35 7.41 1.29
N LEU A 108 3.28 6.48 1.06
CA LEU A 108 3.02 5.27 0.27
C LEU A 108 1.97 4.38 0.95
N ILE A 109 2.08 4.14 2.26
CA ILE A 109 1.09 3.39 3.05
C ILE A 109 -0.30 4.05 2.96
N LYS A 110 -0.37 5.38 3.03
CA LYS A 110 -1.64 6.12 2.86
C LYS A 110 -2.25 5.94 1.47
N LEU A 111 -1.44 5.85 0.42
CA LEU A 111 -1.93 5.58 -0.93
C LEU A 111 -2.45 4.15 -1.06
N TYR A 112 -1.74 3.15 -0.52
CA TYR A 112 -2.21 1.77 -0.53
C TYR A 112 -3.54 1.59 0.20
N SER A 113 -3.66 2.13 1.42
CA SER A 113 -4.93 2.12 2.15
C SER A 113 -6.05 2.92 1.46
N GLY A 114 -5.72 4.01 0.77
CA GLY A 114 -6.68 4.75 -0.06
C GLY A 114 -7.15 3.93 -1.27
N LEU A 115 -6.25 3.16 -1.88
CA LEU A 115 -6.57 2.26 -2.99
C LEU A 115 -7.48 1.11 -2.54
N GLU A 116 -7.18 0.49 -1.40
CA GLU A 116 -7.97 -0.58 -0.80
C GLU A 116 -9.41 -0.12 -0.52
N LYS A 117 -9.58 1.07 0.08
CA LYS A 117 -10.90 1.67 0.31
C LYS A 117 -11.68 1.89 -0.99
N LEU A 118 -11.01 2.30 -2.07
CA LEU A 118 -11.69 2.47 -3.37
C LEU A 118 -12.23 1.14 -3.90
N PHE A 119 -11.50 0.04 -3.70
CA PHE A 119 -11.97 -1.29 -4.09
C PHE A 119 -13.12 -1.78 -3.21
N GLU A 120 -13.08 -1.54 -1.90
CA GLU A 120 -14.17 -1.86 -0.98
C GLU A 120 -15.46 -1.10 -1.32
N GLU A 121 -15.36 0.21 -1.55
CA GLU A 121 -16.49 1.06 -1.99
C GLU A 121 -17.10 0.54 -3.29
N ARG A 122 -16.25 0.18 -4.28
CA ARG A 122 -16.72 -0.35 -5.56
C ARG A 122 -17.41 -1.69 -5.40
N LYS A 123 -16.87 -2.58 -4.55
CA LYS A 123 -17.47 -3.90 -4.27
C LYS A 123 -18.86 -3.74 -3.65
N LEU A 124 -19.01 -2.84 -2.67
CA LEU A 124 -20.30 -2.54 -2.04
C LEU A 124 -21.31 -1.95 -3.04
N GLU A 125 -20.90 -1.01 -3.91
CA GLU A 125 -21.78 -0.45 -4.95
C GLU A 125 -22.27 -1.56 -5.90
N THR A 126 -21.38 -2.47 -6.32
CA THR A 126 -21.71 -3.55 -7.25
C THR A 126 -22.65 -4.58 -6.63
N ASP A 127 -22.42 -4.96 -5.37
CA ASP A 127 -23.28 -5.90 -4.65
C ASP A 127 -24.66 -5.30 -4.36
N PHE A 128 -24.72 -4.01 -4.01
CA PHE A 128 -25.98 -3.27 -3.86
C PHE A 128 -26.77 -3.23 -5.18
N GLU A 129 -26.10 -2.96 -6.29
CA GLU A 129 -26.71 -2.88 -7.62
C GLU A 129 -27.23 -4.23 -8.11
N LYS A 130 -26.49 -5.32 -7.87
CA LYS A 130 -26.96 -6.69 -8.12
C LYS A 130 -28.21 -7.02 -7.29
N THR A 131 -28.20 -6.67 -6.01
CA THR A 131 -29.32 -6.93 -5.09
C THR A 131 -30.57 -6.14 -5.49
N LYS A 132 -30.39 -4.89 -5.90
CA LYS A 132 -31.46 -4.03 -6.42
C LYS A 132 -32.08 -4.61 -7.71
N ASN A 133 -31.25 -5.07 -8.65
CA ASN A 133 -31.74 -5.66 -9.90
C ASN A 133 -32.55 -6.95 -9.64
N LEU A 134 -32.13 -7.78 -8.68
CA LEU A 134 -32.87 -8.95 -8.24
C LEU A 134 -34.24 -8.58 -7.65
N LEU A 135 -34.30 -7.53 -6.84
CA LEU A 135 -35.53 -7.04 -6.23
C LEU A 135 -36.51 -6.49 -7.28
N GLU A 136 -36.02 -5.68 -8.23
CA GLU A 136 -36.83 -5.16 -9.33
C GLU A 136 -37.36 -6.30 -10.22
N ALA A 137 -36.53 -7.30 -10.55
CA ALA A 137 -36.95 -8.48 -11.31
C ALA A 137 -38.03 -9.27 -10.57
N TYR A 138 -37.89 -9.40 -9.25
CA TYR A 138 -38.89 -10.05 -8.40
C TYR A 138 -40.21 -9.28 -8.35
N GLU A 139 -40.18 -7.96 -8.21
CA GLU A 139 -41.40 -7.13 -8.24
C GLU A 139 -42.14 -7.21 -9.58
N VAL A 140 -41.41 -7.24 -10.70
CA VAL A 140 -41.99 -7.44 -12.04
C VAL A 140 -42.63 -8.82 -12.16
N PHE A 141 -41.97 -9.86 -11.63
CA PHE A 141 -42.52 -11.21 -11.60
C PHE A 141 -43.80 -11.28 -10.74
N LYS A 142 -43.79 -10.65 -9.57
CA LYS A 142 -44.96 -10.57 -8.67
C LYS A 142 -46.14 -9.85 -9.31
N LYS A 143 -45.92 -8.67 -9.92
CA LYS A 143 -46.98 -7.95 -10.66
C LYS A 143 -47.54 -8.75 -11.84
N LYS A 144 -46.73 -9.59 -12.50
CA LYS A 144 -47.19 -10.51 -13.54
C LYS A 144 -48.10 -11.62 -13.00
N ILE A 145 -47.89 -12.05 -11.76
CA ILE A 145 -48.75 -13.03 -11.09
C ILE A 145 -50.08 -12.37 -10.70
N ASP A 146 -50.05 -11.17 -10.13
CA ASP A 146 -51.24 -10.46 -9.66
C ASP A 146 -52.16 -9.98 -10.82
N ASN A 147 -51.60 -9.72 -12.00
CA ASN A 147 -52.36 -9.33 -13.21
C ASN A 147 -52.84 -10.51 -14.07
N ARG A 148 -52.66 -11.77 -13.63
CA ARG A 148 -53.30 -12.90 -14.33
C ARG A 148 -54.80 -12.87 -14.04
N PRO A 149 -55.67 -12.99 -15.05
CA PRO A 149 -57.10 -13.15 -14.81
C PRO A 149 -57.32 -14.36 -13.91
N SER A 150 -58.21 -14.19 -12.95
CA SER A 150 -58.59 -15.10 -11.87
C SER A 150 -59.28 -16.39 -12.37
N ASN A 151 -58.61 -17.16 -13.23
CA ASN A 151 -58.98 -18.51 -13.62
C ASN A 151 -57.98 -19.55 -13.10
N LEU A 152 -57.36 -19.25 -11.95
CA LEU A 152 -56.30 -20.07 -11.36
C LEU A 152 -56.53 -20.33 -9.86
N VAL A 153 -57.81 -20.31 -9.45
CA VAL A 153 -58.25 -20.92 -8.19
C VAL A 153 -58.08 -22.45 -8.28
N ASP A 154 -58.08 -23.05 -9.47
CA ASP A 154 -58.04 -24.51 -9.65
C ASP A 154 -56.64 -25.17 -9.59
N ILE A 155 -55.53 -24.41 -9.54
CA ILE A 155 -54.18 -25.02 -9.47
C ILE A 155 -53.61 -25.01 -8.04
N LYS A 156 -54.10 -24.15 -7.15
CA LYS A 156 -53.62 -24.09 -5.76
C LYS A 156 -53.99 -25.37 -4.97
N ASP A 157 -55.10 -26.01 -5.35
CA ASP A 157 -55.55 -27.28 -4.75
C ASP A 157 -54.83 -28.51 -5.31
N ASN A 158 -54.16 -28.41 -6.46
CA ASN A 158 -53.48 -29.55 -7.07
C ASN A 158 -52.05 -29.73 -6.57
N ILE A 159 -51.37 -28.64 -6.16
CA ILE A 159 -50.02 -28.69 -5.58
C ILE A 159 -50.05 -29.27 -4.15
N ASN A 160 -51.10 -29.00 -3.36
CA ASN A 160 -51.25 -29.59 -2.03
C ASN A 160 -51.55 -31.11 -2.07
N ARG A 161 -52.00 -31.67 -3.19
CA ARG A 161 -52.15 -33.13 -3.36
C ARG A 161 -50.85 -33.85 -3.70
N GLU A 162 -49.90 -33.19 -4.36
CA GLU A 162 -48.59 -33.81 -4.67
C GLU A 162 -47.63 -33.76 -3.48
N VAL A 163 -47.70 -32.73 -2.63
CA VAL A 163 -46.86 -32.63 -1.42
C VAL A 163 -47.18 -33.76 -0.42
N HIS A 164 -48.44 -34.21 -0.32
CA HIS A 164 -48.80 -35.33 0.56
C HIS A 164 -48.43 -36.73 0.04
N ARG A 165 -47.84 -36.85 -1.17
CA ARG A 165 -47.44 -38.15 -1.74
C ARG A 165 -45.94 -38.43 -1.66
N SER A 166 -45.12 -37.48 -1.22
CA SER A 166 -43.65 -37.64 -1.18
C SER A 166 -43.10 -38.05 0.20
N ASP A 167 -43.95 -38.13 1.23
CA ASP A 167 -43.55 -38.45 2.62
C ASP A 167 -43.22 -39.93 2.90
N TYR A 168 -43.20 -40.80 1.89
CA TYR A 168 -42.74 -42.18 2.05
C TYR A 168 -41.67 -42.52 1.02
N ASN A 169 -40.47 -41.99 1.23
CA ASN A 169 -39.22 -42.75 1.04
C ASN A 169 -38.09 -42.09 1.83
N GLU A 170 -38.16 -42.39 3.12
CA GLU A 170 -37.10 -42.34 4.11
C GLU A 170 -35.85 -43.12 3.63
N LYS A 171 -34.67 -42.51 3.72
CA LYS A 171 -33.53 -42.93 4.56
C LYS A 171 -32.18 -42.43 4.04
N ILE A 172 -31.62 -41.51 4.82
CA ILE A 172 -30.19 -41.15 4.86
C ILE A 172 -29.46 -42.23 5.69
N PRO A 173 -28.11 -42.39 5.57
CA PRO A 173 -27.24 -41.72 6.55
C PRO A 173 -25.98 -41.10 5.87
N VAL A 174 -25.68 -39.83 6.13
CA VAL A 174 -24.83 -39.28 7.20
C VAL A 174 -23.41 -39.85 7.18
N SER A 175 -22.45 -39.02 6.76
CA SER A 175 -21.13 -38.92 7.41
C SER A 175 -20.32 -37.69 6.96
N ILE A 176 -20.05 -36.78 7.93
CA ILE A 176 -18.74 -36.15 8.24
C ILE A 176 -18.27 -35.04 7.27
N VAL A 177 -18.39 -33.73 7.59
CA VAL A 177 -17.59 -32.89 8.51
C VAL A 177 -16.09 -32.89 8.19
N GLU A 178 -15.59 -31.80 7.57
CA GLU A 178 -14.42 -31.07 8.06
C GLU A 178 -14.26 -29.72 7.34
N GLU A 179 -14.36 -28.64 8.11
CA GLU A 179 -13.89 -27.30 7.77
C GLU A 179 -12.36 -27.31 7.69
N HIS A 180 -11.75 -26.58 6.74
CA HIS A 180 -10.55 -25.81 7.07
C HIS A 180 -10.28 -24.67 6.06
N HIS A 181 -10.31 -23.46 6.64
CA HIS A 181 -9.52 -22.27 6.31
C HIS A 181 -8.54 -22.34 5.14
N ILE A 182 -8.72 -21.45 4.15
CA ILE A 182 -7.59 -20.73 3.53
C ILE A 182 -7.97 -19.26 3.34
N GLY A 183 -7.54 -18.44 4.29
CA GLY A 183 -7.36 -16.99 4.11
C GLY A 183 -6.10 -16.67 3.30
N PRO A 184 -5.87 -15.38 2.97
CA PRO A 184 -4.94 -14.96 1.94
C PRO A 184 -3.48 -14.92 2.43
N ARG A 185 -2.54 -15.36 1.58
CA ARG A 185 -1.10 -15.09 1.67
C ARG A 185 -0.66 -14.52 0.32
N LEU A 186 -0.33 -13.23 0.24
CA LEU A 186 0.95 -12.58 0.62
C LEU A 186 2.03 -12.69 -0.46
N LEU A 187 2.75 -11.57 -0.60
CA LEU A 187 4.20 -11.45 -0.87
C LEU A 187 4.72 -11.63 -2.30
N CYS A 188 5.14 -10.50 -2.88
CA CYS A 188 6.50 -10.24 -3.38
C CYS A 188 6.73 -8.74 -3.07
N LYS A 189 7.70 -8.22 -2.30
CA LYS A 189 9.10 -8.57 -1.98
C LYS A 189 9.94 -8.91 -3.21
N LEU A 190 10.45 -7.85 -3.85
CA LEU A 190 11.86 -7.62 -4.14
C LEU A 190 12.12 -6.11 -4.17
#